data_AF-A0A8D2LY19-F1
#
_entry.id   AF-A0A8D2LY19-F1
#
_cell.length_a   1.000
_cell.length_b   1.000
_cell.length_c   1.000
_cell.angle_alpha   90.00
_cell.angle_beta   90.00
_cell.angle_gamma   90.00
#
_symmetry.space_group_name_H-M   'P 1'
#
loop_
_entity.id
_entity.type
_entity.pdbx_description
1 polymer ?
#
loop_
_entity_poly.entity_id
_entity_poly.type
_entity_poly.pdbx_seq_one_letter_code
_entity_poly.pdbx_strand_id
1 'polypeptide(L)'
;MRRIRYEFKAKNIKKKKVNIVISVDGVKVILRKKQKRKERAWDEGRMVVMHDPVYRIFYVSHDSQDLKIFSYIARDGANNSFRCNVFKSKKKTQAMRVVRTVGQAFEVCHKLSLQHALQNADGQADGASNNSADDPHVEGLQLAGPAMADGEHARADSDGTYLSDCGACELPLALPDLGAPNGGPGLKDRSGQDNEKGSLCPSAGQPLGSPGSPCSSASATPLASQHCLQLLQHQLLQQQQQTQVAVAQVQLLKDQLSAETTARIEAQARVRQLLLTNRDLLQHVSLLVRQLKELEIKAQLRHPGEGQGTAPLSGAPRDTER
;
A
#
# COMPACT_ATOMS: atom_id res chain seq x y z
N MET A 1 -16.02 18.09 -5.82
CA MET A 1 -16.51 18.99 -4.74
C MET A 1 -17.76 19.81 -5.12
N ARG A 2 -17.74 20.64 -6.18
CA ARG A 2 -18.88 21.51 -6.56
C ARG A 2 -20.19 20.76 -6.81
N ARG A 3 -20.16 19.68 -7.60
CA ARG A 3 -21.31 18.79 -7.84
C ARG A 3 -22.00 18.37 -6.54
N ILE A 4 -21.26 17.78 -5.61
CA ILE A 4 -21.77 17.33 -4.31
C ILE A 4 -22.39 18.49 -3.51
N ARG A 5 -21.78 19.67 -3.54
CA ARG A 5 -22.35 20.86 -2.87
C ARG A 5 -23.69 21.27 -3.45
N TYR A 6 -23.80 21.33 -4.78
CA TYR A 6 -25.02 21.74 -5.45
C TYR A 6 -26.13 20.71 -5.29
N GLU A 7 -25.81 19.42 -5.42
CA GLU A 7 -26.76 18.33 -5.16
C GLU A 7 -27.30 18.36 -3.73
N PHE A 8 -26.45 18.55 -2.71
CA PHE A 8 -26.90 18.62 -1.32
C PHE A 8 -27.71 19.88 -1.03
N LYS A 9 -27.39 21.01 -1.69
CA LYS A 9 -28.16 22.25 -1.58
C LYS A 9 -29.54 22.09 -2.22
N ALA A 10 -29.62 21.50 -3.42
CA ALA A 10 -30.88 21.26 -4.13
C ALA A 10 -31.77 20.26 -3.38
N LYS A 11 -31.18 19.20 -2.81
CA LYS A 11 -31.90 18.18 -2.02
C LYS A 11 -32.17 18.59 -0.56
N ASN A 12 -31.82 19.81 -0.15
CA ASN A 12 -31.94 20.29 1.24
C ASN A 12 -31.32 19.36 2.31
N ILE A 13 -30.25 18.65 1.95
CA ILE A 13 -29.57 17.74 2.87
C ILE A 13 -28.67 18.53 3.82
N LYS A 14 -28.98 18.48 5.12
CA LYS A 14 -28.20 19.16 6.16
C LYS A 14 -26.84 18.48 6.36
N LYS A 15 -25.80 19.30 6.54
CA LYS A 15 -24.44 18.82 6.80
C LYS A 15 -24.33 18.20 8.19
N LYS A 16 -23.73 17.02 8.26
CA LYS A 16 -23.41 16.34 9.53
C LYS A 16 -22.16 16.97 10.15
N LYS A 17 -22.19 17.26 11.45
CA LYS A 17 -21.01 17.71 12.20
C LYS A 17 -20.17 16.49 12.54
N VAL A 18 -18.90 16.51 12.13
CA VAL A 18 -17.96 15.41 12.32
C VAL A 18 -16.67 15.92 12.97
N ASN A 19 -15.97 15.02 13.65
CA ASN A 19 -14.57 15.14 14.00
C ASN A 19 -13.76 14.30 13.00
N ILE A 20 -12.60 14.79 12.62
CA ILE A 20 -11.68 14.09 11.71
C ILE A 20 -10.39 13.89 12.48
N VAL A 21 -9.96 12.64 12.59
CA VAL A 21 -8.69 12.23 13.21
C VAL A 21 -7.78 11.74 12.09
N ILE A 22 -6.57 12.29 12.03
CA ILE A 22 -5.57 12.01 10.99
C ILE A 22 -4.36 11.43 11.72
N SER A 23 -3.89 10.29 11.25
CA SER A 23 -2.76 9.55 11.81
C SER A 23 -2.02 8.81 10.69
N VAL A 24 -0.90 8.17 11.02
CA VAL A 24 -0.16 7.30 10.08
C VAL A 24 -0.98 6.07 9.66
N ASP A 25 -1.94 5.63 10.48
CA ASP A 25 -2.86 4.54 10.11
C ASP A 25 -3.84 4.96 9.02
N GLY A 26 -4.36 6.19 9.11
CA GLY A 26 -5.39 6.66 8.19
C GLY A 26 -6.16 7.88 8.68
N VAL A 27 -7.23 8.17 7.93
CA VAL A 27 -8.21 9.21 8.23
C VAL A 27 -9.47 8.56 8.79
N LYS A 28 -9.78 8.87 10.05
CA LYS A 28 -11.00 8.45 10.76
C LYS A 28 -11.97 9.61 10.84
N VAL A 29 -13.20 9.44 10.36
CA VAL A 29 -14.26 10.44 10.48
C VAL A 29 -15.29 9.94 11.48
N ILE A 30 -15.47 10.71 12.55
CA ILE A 30 -16.32 10.36 13.69
C ILE A 30 -17.46 11.36 13.78
N LEU A 31 -18.69 10.87 13.95
CA LEU A 31 -19.86 11.73 14.11
C LEU A 31 -19.77 12.48 15.45
N ARG A 32 -19.92 13.81 15.44
CA ARG A 32 -19.87 14.59 16.68
C ARG A 32 -21.18 14.41 17.46
N LYS A 33 -21.15 13.64 18.56
CA LYS A 33 -22.30 13.49 19.47
C LYS A 33 -22.70 14.87 20.01
N LYS A 34 -24.00 15.19 19.99
CA LYS A 34 -24.54 16.28 20.80
C LYS A 34 -24.57 15.75 22.23
N GLN A 35 -23.83 16.39 23.14
CA GLN A 35 -23.72 15.94 24.54
C GLN A 35 -25.09 16.03 25.22
N LYS A 36 -25.92 14.99 25.09
CA LYS A 36 -27.10 14.80 25.93
C LYS A 36 -26.61 14.09 27.19
N ARG A 37 -26.76 14.80 28.31
CA ARG A 37 -26.34 14.46 29.66
C ARG A 37 -26.62 12.98 29.99
N LYS A 38 -25.56 12.29 30.45
CA LYS A 38 -25.56 11.06 31.26
C LYS A 38 -26.15 9.80 30.60
N GLU A 39 -25.33 9.06 29.84
CA GLU A 39 -25.43 7.58 29.79
C GLU A 39 -24.13 6.89 29.30
N ARG A 40 -23.78 5.87 30.07
CA ARG A 40 -22.69 4.86 30.10
C ARG A 40 -21.92 4.59 28.79
N ALA A 41 -20.59 4.51 28.87
CA ALA A 41 -19.64 3.92 27.91
C ALA A 41 -20.26 3.43 26.58
N TRP A 42 -20.35 4.30 25.57
CA TRP A 42 -20.77 3.89 24.23
C TRP A 42 -19.53 3.75 23.36
N ASP A 43 -19.28 2.52 22.97
CA ASP A 43 -18.25 1.96 22.07
C ASP A 43 -17.79 2.93 20.95
N GLU A 44 -16.48 3.21 20.88
CA GLU A 44 -15.86 4.15 19.94
C GLU A 44 -16.22 3.79 18.48
N GLY A 45 -16.34 2.50 18.17
CA GLY A 45 -16.71 1.99 16.85
C GLY A 45 -18.11 2.43 16.41
N ARG A 46 -19.05 2.66 17.34
CA ARG A 46 -20.44 2.98 17.01
C ARG A 46 -20.64 4.41 16.47
N MET A 47 -19.63 5.28 16.57
CA MET A 47 -19.67 6.66 16.05
C MET A 47 -18.78 6.90 14.83
N VAL A 48 -17.96 5.91 14.45
CA VAL A 48 -17.10 6.01 13.26
C VAL A 48 -17.97 5.93 12.01
N VAL A 49 -17.96 7.01 11.23
CA VAL A 49 -18.69 7.09 9.96
C VAL A 49 -17.90 6.39 8.86
N MET A 50 -16.58 6.56 8.88
CA MET A 50 -15.67 5.99 7.89
C MET A 50 -14.25 5.98 8.46
N HIS A 51 -13.50 4.96 8.06
CA HIS A 51 -12.08 4.83 8.31
C HIS A 51 -11.41 4.43 7.00
N ASP A 52 -10.62 5.35 6.45
CA ASP A 52 -9.87 5.12 5.21
C ASP A 52 -8.37 5.09 5.57
N PRO A 53 -7.70 3.91 5.47
CA PRO A 53 -6.26 3.81 5.71
C PRO A 53 -5.44 4.66 4.74
N VAL A 54 -4.26 5.14 5.15
CA VAL A 54 -3.42 6.04 4.33
C VAL A 54 -3.15 5.45 2.94
N TYR A 55 -2.82 4.16 2.86
CA TYR A 55 -2.53 3.47 1.60
C TYR A 55 -3.72 3.38 0.63
N ARG A 56 -4.95 3.68 1.07
CA ARG A 56 -6.15 3.72 0.19
C ARG A 56 -6.52 5.12 -0.25
N ILE A 57 -5.89 6.16 0.29
CA ILE A 57 -6.18 7.55 -0.07
C ILE A 57 -5.20 7.97 -1.17
N PHE A 58 -5.75 8.40 -2.30
CA PHE A 58 -4.96 8.73 -3.49
C PHE A 58 -4.67 10.22 -3.62
N TYR A 59 -5.61 11.05 -3.14
CA TYR A 59 -5.54 12.47 -3.39
C TYR A 59 -6.22 13.25 -2.27
N VAL A 60 -5.63 14.38 -1.90
CA VAL A 60 -6.20 15.35 -0.96
C VAL A 60 -6.01 16.76 -1.52
N SER A 61 -7.08 17.56 -1.50
CA SER A 61 -7.05 18.92 -2.06
C SER A 61 -8.14 19.81 -1.48
N HIS A 62 -8.06 21.10 -1.82
CA HIS A 62 -9.06 22.12 -1.52
C HIS A 62 -9.76 22.61 -2.79
N ASP A 63 -10.97 23.19 -2.66
CA ASP A 63 -11.66 23.82 -3.80
C ASP A 63 -10.95 25.12 -4.18
N SER A 64 -10.69 25.33 -5.47
CA SER A 64 -10.01 26.53 -5.95
C SER A 64 -10.76 27.84 -5.69
N GLN A 65 -12.09 27.79 -5.51
CA GLN A 65 -12.92 28.97 -5.25
C GLN A 65 -13.25 29.14 -3.76
N ASP A 66 -13.18 28.08 -2.95
CA ASP A 66 -13.50 28.16 -1.53
C ASP A 66 -12.59 27.23 -0.72
N LEU A 67 -11.50 27.83 -0.23
CA LEU A 67 -10.47 27.16 0.55
C LEU A 67 -10.96 26.69 1.94
N LYS A 68 -12.21 26.98 2.33
CA LYS A 68 -12.84 26.34 3.51
C LYS A 68 -13.36 24.94 3.19
N ILE A 69 -13.40 24.56 1.92
CA ILE A 69 -13.83 23.26 1.45
C ILE A 69 -12.61 22.46 1.04
N PHE A 70 -12.52 21.26 1.55
CA PHE A 70 -11.49 20.30 1.18
C PHE A 70 -12.13 18.93 0.95
N SER A 71 -11.44 18.10 0.20
CA SER A 71 -11.82 16.71 0.02
C SER A 71 -10.62 15.81 -0.09
N TYR A 72 -10.84 14.54 0.20
CA TYR A 72 -9.92 13.49 -0.18
C TYR A 72 -10.64 12.40 -0.98
N ILE A 73 -9.88 11.71 -1.82
CA ILE A 73 -10.35 10.60 -2.65
C ILE A 73 -9.75 9.33 -2.08
N ALA A 74 -10.59 8.41 -1.65
CA ALA A 74 -10.20 7.09 -1.18
C ALA A 74 -10.79 6.01 -2.08
N ARG A 75 -10.04 4.93 -2.29
CA ARG A 75 -10.55 3.73 -2.94
C ARG A 75 -11.22 2.84 -1.90
N ASP A 76 -12.46 2.47 -2.19
CA ASP A 76 -13.21 1.54 -1.36
C ASP A 76 -12.77 0.10 -1.64
N GLY A 77 -12.53 -0.67 -0.57
CA GLY A 77 -11.93 -2.00 -0.65
C GLY A 77 -12.88 -3.08 -1.16
N ALA A 78 -14.19 -2.88 -1.01
CA ALA A 78 -15.19 -3.89 -1.38
C ALA A 78 -15.61 -3.84 -2.85
N ASN A 79 -15.67 -2.64 -3.43
CA ASN A 79 -16.29 -2.40 -4.74
C ASN A 79 -15.32 -1.70 -5.73
N ASN A 80 -14.05 -1.56 -5.37
CA ASN A 80 -13.00 -0.90 -6.17
C ASN A 80 -13.37 0.51 -6.68
N SER A 81 -14.36 1.14 -6.05
CA SER A 81 -14.86 2.44 -6.47
C SER A 81 -14.10 3.56 -5.77
N PHE A 82 -13.94 4.69 -6.47
CA PHE A 82 -13.34 5.88 -5.89
C PHE A 82 -14.41 6.74 -5.22
N ARG A 83 -14.24 6.98 -3.92
CA ARG A 83 -15.13 7.80 -3.11
C ARG A 83 -14.47 9.14 -2.81
N CYS A 84 -15.13 10.22 -3.24
CA CYS A 84 -14.73 11.59 -2.93
C CYS A 84 -15.45 12.08 -1.66
N ASN A 85 -14.74 12.19 -0.55
CA ASN A 85 -15.27 12.69 0.71
C ASN A 85 -15.09 14.21 0.80
N VAL A 86 -16.18 14.99 0.85
CA VAL A 86 -16.15 16.46 0.81
C VAL A 86 -16.55 17.07 2.14
N PHE A 87 -15.70 17.95 2.68
CA PHE A 87 -15.87 18.58 3.98
C PHE A 87 -15.88 20.10 3.86
N LYS A 88 -16.62 20.77 4.75
CA LYS A 88 -16.60 22.23 4.89
C LYS A 88 -16.17 22.59 6.31
N SER A 89 -15.08 23.34 6.44
CA SER A 89 -14.64 23.93 7.68
C SER A 89 -15.29 25.30 7.94
N LYS A 90 -15.23 25.76 9.19
CA LYS A 90 -15.57 27.15 9.56
C LYS A 90 -14.47 28.13 9.15
N LYS A 91 -13.20 27.75 9.32
CA LYS A 91 -12.03 28.61 9.08
C LYS A 91 -11.19 28.04 7.94
N LYS A 92 -10.75 28.90 7.00
CA LYS A 92 -9.84 28.51 5.90
C LYS A 92 -8.57 27.86 6.45
N THR A 93 -8.01 28.42 7.52
CA THR A 93 -6.80 27.90 8.18
C THR A 93 -6.97 26.47 8.67
N GLN A 94 -8.15 26.10 9.18
CA GLN A 94 -8.42 24.73 9.62
C GLN A 94 -8.49 23.76 8.45
N ALA A 95 -9.16 24.12 7.35
CA ALA A 95 -9.18 23.30 6.14
C ALA A 95 -7.78 23.09 5.56
N MET A 96 -6.98 24.17 5.47
CA MET A 96 -5.60 24.09 5.01
C MET A 96 -4.73 23.22 5.92
N ARG A 97 -4.87 23.33 7.24
CA ARG A 97 -4.16 22.47 8.20
C ARG A 97 -4.49 21.00 7.98
N VAL A 98 -5.77 20.67 7.77
CA VAL A 98 -6.18 19.28 7.48
C VAL A 98 -5.51 18.76 6.22
N VAL A 99 -5.59 19.49 5.11
CA VAL A 99 -4.95 19.08 3.84
C VAL A 99 -3.45 18.86 4.00
N ARG A 100 -2.75 19.77 4.68
CA ARG A 100 -1.31 19.64 4.97
C ARG A 100 -0.99 18.45 5.86
N THR A 101 -1.80 18.21 6.89
CA THR A 101 -1.58 17.10 7.84
C THR A 101 -1.76 15.75 7.16
N VAL A 102 -2.76 15.62 6.26
CA VAL A 102 -2.92 14.41 5.43
C VAL A 102 -1.74 14.24 4.48
N GLY A 103 -1.26 15.33 3.86
CA GLY A 103 -0.04 15.31 3.03
C GLY A 103 1.19 14.80 3.78
N GLN A 104 1.41 15.31 5.00
CA GLN A 104 2.49 14.84 5.86
C GLN A 104 2.34 13.36 6.25
N ALA A 105 1.11 12.90 6.52
CA ALA A 105 0.86 11.49 6.79
C ALA A 105 1.21 10.59 5.59
N PHE A 106 1.00 11.05 4.35
CA PHE A 106 1.48 10.33 3.16
C PHE A 106 2.99 10.20 3.13
N GLU A 107 3.71 11.30 3.36
CA GLU A 107 5.17 11.30 3.35
C GLU A 107 5.74 10.36 4.43
N VAL A 108 5.19 10.41 5.64
CA VAL A 108 5.61 9.55 6.76
C VAL A 108 5.30 8.08 6.46
N CYS A 109 4.09 7.77 6.01
CA CYS A 109 3.69 6.40 5.69
C CYS A 109 4.54 5.81 4.55
N HIS A 110 4.87 6.62 3.54
CA HIS A 110 5.74 6.20 2.44
C HIS A 110 7.16 5.90 2.92
N LYS A 111 7.73 6.78 3.76
CA LYS A 111 9.06 6.56 4.36
C LYS A 111 9.12 5.31 5.23
N LEU A 112 8.12 5.09 6.07
CA LEU A 112 8.02 3.89 6.92
C LEU A 112 7.89 2.61 6.07
N SER A 113 7.09 2.65 5.00
CA SER A 113 6.96 1.51 4.09
C SER A 113 8.27 1.17 3.38
N LEU A 114 9.09 2.17 3.05
CA LEU A 114 10.41 1.96 2.44
C LEU A 114 11.40 1.37 3.45
N GLN A 115 11.42 1.86 4.69
CA GLN A 115 12.25 1.33 5.76
C GLN A 115 11.91 -0.13 6.10
N HIS A 116 10.62 -0.47 6.17
CA HIS A 116 10.17 -1.85 6.36
C HIS A 116 10.58 -2.76 5.19
N ALA A 117 10.51 -2.27 3.95
CA ALA A 117 10.93 -3.04 2.79
C ALA A 117 12.44 -3.34 2.80
N LEU A 118 13.26 -2.40 3.30
CA LEU A 118 14.71 -2.58 3.44
C LEU A 118 15.08 -3.49 4.61
N GLN A 119 14.45 -3.32 5.77
CA GLN A 119 14.69 -4.19 6.94
C GLN A 119 14.25 -5.64 6.71
N ASN A 120 13.23 -5.86 5.87
CA ASN A 120 12.80 -7.21 5.48
C ASN A 120 13.71 -7.88 4.44
N ALA A 121 14.65 -7.14 3.82
CA ALA A 121 15.64 -7.70 2.89
C ALA A 121 16.94 -8.12 3.59
N ASP A 122 17.26 -7.54 4.76
CA ASP A 122 18.47 -7.82 5.55
C ASP A 122 18.25 -8.84 6.70
N GLY A 123 17.09 -9.51 6.72
CA GLY A 123 16.66 -10.39 7.81
C GLY A 123 17.02 -11.87 7.70
N GLN A 124 17.93 -12.28 6.81
CA GLN A 124 18.49 -13.64 6.78
C GLN A 124 19.99 -13.61 7.12
N ALA A 125 20.29 -13.33 8.37
CA ALA A 125 21.55 -13.73 8.99
C ALA A 125 21.19 -14.33 10.34
N ASP A 126 21.04 -15.65 10.35
CA ASP A 126 20.75 -16.43 11.53
C ASP A 126 21.81 -16.14 12.61
N GLY A 127 21.33 -15.66 13.75
CA GLY A 127 22.13 -15.61 14.96
C GLY A 127 22.41 -17.03 15.44
N ALA A 128 23.67 -17.44 15.34
CA ALA A 128 24.23 -18.50 16.17
C ALA A 128 25.29 -17.86 17.08
N SER A 129 24.86 -17.59 18.31
CA SER A 129 25.75 -17.40 19.45
C SER A 129 26.62 -18.63 19.63
N ASN A 130 27.93 -18.45 19.76
CA ASN A 130 28.68 -19.21 20.77
C ASN A 130 29.93 -18.44 21.24
N ASN A 131 30.02 -18.34 22.56
CA ASN A 131 31.15 -17.87 23.32
C ASN A 131 32.43 -18.64 22.96
N SER A 132 33.54 -17.91 22.78
CA SER A 132 34.83 -18.37 23.27
C SER A 132 35.68 -17.13 23.60
N ALA A 133 35.99 -17.02 24.88
CA ALA A 133 36.98 -16.12 25.42
C ALA A 133 38.35 -16.37 24.75
N ASP A 134 39.08 -15.31 24.45
CA ASP A 134 40.49 -15.15 24.80
C ASP A 134 40.98 -13.74 24.41
N ASP A 135 41.39 -12.98 25.43
CA ASP A 135 42.32 -11.84 25.41
C ASP A 135 43.73 -12.42 25.70
N PRO A 136 44.91 -11.82 25.40
CA PRO A 136 45.18 -10.37 25.35
C PRO A 136 46.23 -9.85 24.33
N HIS A 137 46.47 -8.52 24.39
CA HIS A 137 47.73 -7.77 24.16
C HIS A 137 47.83 -6.95 22.83
N VAL A 138 47.61 -5.60 22.85
CA VAL A 138 48.62 -4.47 22.83
C VAL A 138 48.98 -4.05 21.38
N GLU A 139 49.05 -2.80 20.90
CA GLU A 139 49.37 -1.43 21.35
C GLU A 139 48.36 -0.45 20.64
N GLY A 140 47.92 0.68 21.20
CA GLY A 140 48.72 1.88 21.45
C GLY A 140 48.53 2.90 20.30
N LEU A 141 47.70 3.93 20.52
CA LEU A 141 48.01 5.36 20.28
C LEU A 141 46.74 6.22 20.38
N GLN A 142 46.68 6.99 21.48
CA GLN A 142 45.86 8.17 21.67
C GLN A 142 46.36 9.33 20.80
N LEU A 143 45.46 10.26 20.47
CA LEU A 143 45.54 11.72 20.75
C LEU A 143 44.44 12.42 19.92
N ALA A 144 43.35 12.86 20.56
CA ALA A 144 43.17 14.19 21.14
C ALA A 144 42.55 15.20 20.14
N GLY A 145 41.35 15.69 20.47
CA GLY A 145 40.70 16.84 19.81
C GLY A 145 41.42 18.16 20.13
N PRO A 146 40.93 19.30 19.60
CA PRO A 146 39.88 19.99 20.34
C PRO A 146 38.82 20.74 19.50
N ALA A 147 37.81 21.22 20.22
CA ALA A 147 36.64 21.98 19.81
C ALA A 147 36.91 23.43 19.33
N MET A 148 35.94 24.07 18.64
CA MET A 148 35.16 25.24 19.12
C MET A 148 34.35 25.96 18.01
N ALA A 149 33.17 26.46 18.43
CA ALA A 149 32.46 27.70 18.07
C ALA A 149 31.59 27.87 16.77
N ASP A 150 30.28 27.92 17.03
CA ASP A 150 29.26 28.96 16.73
C ASP A 150 29.25 29.80 15.43
N GLY A 151 28.04 29.97 14.86
CA GLY A 151 27.70 31.03 13.90
C GLY A 151 26.37 30.85 13.16
N GLU A 152 25.31 31.51 13.62
CA GLU A 152 24.00 31.66 12.95
C GLU A 152 23.99 32.82 11.93
N HIS A 153 23.34 32.68 10.76
CA HIS A 153 22.25 33.55 10.23
C HIS A 153 21.99 33.44 8.69
N ALA A 154 20.71 33.25 8.36
CA ALA A 154 19.89 33.85 7.28
C ALA A 154 20.18 33.69 5.75
N ARG A 155 19.26 32.96 5.10
CA ARG A 155 18.43 33.27 3.88
C ARG A 155 19.01 34.10 2.71
N ALA A 156 18.95 33.53 1.49
CA ALA A 156 17.99 33.90 0.41
C ALA A 156 18.20 33.10 -0.90
N ASP A 157 17.07 32.58 -1.42
CA ASP A 157 16.60 32.46 -2.83
C ASP A 157 17.57 32.27 -4.01
N SER A 158 17.37 31.21 -4.82
CA SER A 158 17.23 31.34 -6.28
C SER A 158 16.79 30.03 -6.95
N ASP A 159 15.87 30.19 -7.90
CA ASP A 159 15.28 29.27 -8.87
C ASP A 159 16.30 28.59 -9.81
N GLY A 160 15.98 27.39 -10.34
CA GLY A 160 16.80 26.72 -11.35
C GLY A 160 16.67 25.19 -11.43
N THR A 161 15.77 24.73 -12.30
CA THR A 161 15.75 23.44 -13.04
C THR A 161 17.12 22.79 -13.27
N TYR A 162 17.26 21.46 -13.11
CA TYR A 162 17.76 20.48 -14.11
C TYR A 162 17.97 19.06 -13.54
N LEU A 163 17.86 18.10 -14.46
CA LEU A 163 17.92 16.64 -14.37
C LEU A 163 19.30 16.06 -13.99
N SER A 164 19.31 14.91 -13.30
CA SER A 164 20.31 13.83 -13.43
C SER A 164 19.81 12.62 -12.63
N ASP A 165 19.34 11.54 -13.25
CA ASP A 165 20.06 10.47 -13.97
C ASP A 165 20.73 9.42 -13.05
N CYS A 166 20.55 8.18 -13.47
CA CYS A 166 20.73 6.91 -12.79
C CYS A 166 22.18 6.59 -12.42
N GLY A 167 22.37 6.04 -11.22
CA GLY A 167 23.52 5.22 -10.85
C GLY A 167 23.09 3.77 -10.70
N ALA A 168 23.54 2.92 -11.62
CA ALA A 168 23.35 1.47 -11.62
C ALA A 168 23.97 0.80 -10.38
N CYS A 169 23.33 -0.26 -9.88
CA CYS A 169 24.01 -1.29 -9.09
C CYS A 169 23.54 -2.66 -9.59
N GLU A 170 24.53 -3.46 -9.95
CA GLU A 170 24.44 -4.72 -10.67
C GLU A 170 23.88 -5.86 -9.82
N LEU A 171 23.23 -6.82 -10.50
CA LEU A 171 22.78 -8.10 -9.94
C LEU A 171 23.82 -9.18 -10.22
N PRO A 172 24.30 -9.92 -9.20
CA PRO A 172 24.91 -11.23 -9.43
C PRO A 172 23.83 -12.33 -9.52
N LEU A 173 23.85 -13.01 -10.67
CA LEU A 173 23.14 -14.26 -10.94
C LEU A 173 23.77 -15.43 -10.17
N ALA A 174 22.95 -16.27 -9.53
CA ALA A 174 23.26 -17.70 -9.35
C ALA A 174 21.98 -18.52 -9.14
N LEU A 175 21.71 -19.40 -10.12
CA LEU A 175 20.78 -20.53 -10.07
C LEU A 175 21.42 -21.70 -9.29
N PRO A 176 20.62 -22.64 -8.76
CA PRO A 176 20.76 -24.00 -9.30
C PRO A 176 19.45 -24.73 -9.60
N ASP A 177 19.61 -25.68 -10.52
CA ASP A 177 18.63 -26.48 -11.26
C ASP A 177 18.26 -27.81 -10.54
N LEU A 178 17.23 -28.45 -11.08
CA LEU A 178 16.37 -29.54 -10.66
C LEU A 178 17.03 -30.91 -10.34
N GLY A 179 16.33 -31.68 -9.51
CA GLY A 179 16.45 -33.14 -9.43
C GLY A 179 15.08 -33.82 -9.34
N ALA A 180 14.75 -34.65 -10.33
CA ALA A 180 13.65 -35.63 -10.31
C ALA A 180 14.01 -36.87 -9.45
N PRO A 181 13.05 -37.74 -9.05
CA PRO A 181 12.83 -38.95 -9.87
C PRO A 181 11.41 -39.57 -9.87
N ASN A 182 11.03 -40.05 -11.06
CA ASN A 182 10.51 -41.38 -11.45
C ASN A 182 9.57 -42.25 -10.56
N GLY A 183 8.54 -42.83 -11.20
CA GLY A 183 7.96 -44.13 -10.86
C GLY A 183 6.42 -44.25 -10.83
N GLY A 184 5.78 -44.69 -11.93
CA GLY A 184 4.51 -45.45 -11.88
C GLY A 184 4.78 -46.96 -11.73
N PRO A 185 3.79 -47.91 -11.79
CA PRO A 185 2.38 -47.76 -12.23
C PRO A 185 1.30 -48.63 -11.48
N GLY A 186 0.01 -48.40 -11.77
CA GLY A 186 -0.96 -49.48 -12.11
C GLY A 186 -1.99 -50.03 -11.09
N LEU A 187 -3.29 -49.86 -11.45
CA LEU A 187 -4.53 -50.64 -11.13
C LEU A 187 -4.89 -50.88 -9.62
N LYS A 188 -6.15 -50.86 -9.15
CA LYS A 188 -7.40 -51.44 -9.68
C LYS A 188 -8.61 -50.95 -8.86
N ASP A 189 -9.75 -50.92 -9.53
CA ASP A 189 -11.11 -50.64 -9.04
C ASP A 189 -11.70 -51.82 -8.22
N ARG A 190 -12.44 -51.54 -7.11
CA ARG A 190 -13.64 -52.28 -6.62
C ARG A 190 -14.06 -51.92 -5.18
N SER A 191 -15.32 -51.49 -5.06
CA SER A 191 -16.38 -51.83 -4.08
C SER A 191 -16.04 -52.36 -2.67
N GLY A 192 -16.72 -51.82 -1.65
CA GLY A 192 -16.99 -52.53 -0.39
C GLY A 192 -17.54 -51.65 0.74
N GLN A 193 -18.69 -52.02 1.27
CA GLN A 193 -19.27 -51.55 2.54
C GLN A 193 -18.31 -51.81 3.70
N ASP A 194 -18.34 -51.00 4.77
CA ASP A 194 -18.80 -51.50 6.07
C ASP A 194 -18.94 -50.41 7.14
N ASN A 195 -19.94 -50.68 7.96
CA ASN A 195 -20.35 -50.05 9.22
C ASN A 195 -19.28 -50.30 10.31
N GLU A 196 -19.14 -49.40 11.29
CA GLU A 196 -19.09 -49.71 12.74
C GLU A 196 -18.56 -48.53 13.60
N LYS A 197 -19.42 -48.16 14.56
CA LYS A 197 -19.25 -47.59 15.91
C LYS A 197 -17.87 -47.10 16.39
N GLY A 198 -17.90 -45.92 17.04
CA GLY A 198 -16.88 -45.47 18.00
C GLY A 198 -17.37 -44.35 18.90
N SER A 199 -17.77 -44.72 20.11
CA SER A 199 -18.15 -43.89 21.26
C SER A 199 -17.10 -42.84 21.65
N LEU A 200 -17.51 -41.71 22.26
CA LEU A 200 -17.18 -41.34 23.66
C LEU A 200 -17.56 -39.88 23.95
N CYS A 201 -18.43 -39.69 24.95
CA CYS A 201 -18.54 -38.44 25.72
C CYS A 201 -17.35 -38.32 26.69
N PRO A 202 -17.16 -37.15 27.31
CA PRO A 202 -17.23 -37.15 28.77
C PRO A 202 -18.13 -36.05 29.36
N SER A 203 -18.58 -36.37 30.58
CA SER A 203 -19.49 -35.64 31.46
C SER A 203 -18.70 -34.97 32.59
N ALA A 204 -19.24 -33.89 33.18
CA ALA A 204 -19.48 -33.71 34.64
C ALA A 204 -19.50 -32.22 35.09
N GLY A 205 -20.48 -31.86 35.94
CA GLY A 205 -20.29 -30.81 36.98
C GLY A 205 -21.35 -29.69 37.17
N GLN A 206 -22.58 -30.06 37.57
CA GLN A 206 -23.56 -29.46 38.55
C GLN A 206 -23.19 -28.24 39.47
N PRO A 207 -24.10 -27.63 40.30
CA PRO A 207 -25.59 -27.73 40.45
C PRO A 207 -26.42 -26.45 40.91
N LEU A 208 -27.76 -26.65 40.99
CA LEU A 208 -28.75 -26.26 42.03
C LEU A 208 -29.66 -25.00 41.94
N GLY A 209 -31.00 -25.24 42.01
CA GLY A 209 -32.05 -24.28 42.41
C GLY A 209 -33.48 -24.58 41.88
N SER A 210 -34.31 -25.32 42.64
CA SER A 210 -35.77 -25.60 42.43
C SER A 210 -36.67 -24.44 42.95
N PRO A 211 -38.03 -24.45 42.99
CA PRO A 211 -39.04 -25.50 42.64
C PRO A 211 -40.35 -25.04 41.91
N GLY A 212 -41.21 -25.99 41.46
CA GLY A 212 -42.67 -25.75 41.33
C GLY A 212 -43.48 -26.53 40.25
N SER A 213 -43.95 -27.74 40.58
CA SER A 213 -45.29 -28.33 40.28
C SER A 213 -45.75 -28.60 38.81
N PRO A 214 -46.88 -29.31 38.55
CA PRO A 214 -46.87 -30.75 38.24
C PRO A 214 -47.63 -31.16 36.94
N CYS A 215 -47.45 -32.42 36.53
CA CYS A 215 -48.33 -33.24 35.68
C CYS A 215 -48.76 -32.70 34.30
N SER A 216 -48.44 -33.45 33.24
CA SER A 216 -49.43 -34.34 32.61
C SER A 216 -48.85 -35.05 31.39
N SER A 217 -48.97 -36.37 31.41
CA SER A 217 -49.03 -37.24 30.25
C SER A 217 -50.00 -36.69 29.20
N ALA A 218 -49.48 -36.20 28.08
CA ALA A 218 -50.27 -35.93 26.90
C ALA A 218 -49.81 -36.89 25.80
N SER A 219 -50.69 -37.82 25.46
CA SER A 219 -50.71 -38.59 24.23
C SER A 219 -50.13 -37.79 23.05
N ALA A 220 -49.04 -38.28 22.46
CA ALA A 220 -48.50 -37.73 21.22
C ALA A 220 -49.58 -37.83 20.12
N THR A 221 -50.22 -36.72 19.81
CA THR A 221 -51.12 -36.63 18.66
C THR A 221 -50.27 -36.73 17.39
N PRO A 222 -50.66 -37.56 16.40
CA PRO A 222 -49.86 -37.82 15.19
C PRO A 222 -49.58 -36.56 14.35
N LEU A 223 -50.33 -35.47 14.55
CA LEU A 223 -50.08 -34.17 13.93
C LEU A 223 -48.84 -33.44 14.48
N ALA A 224 -48.54 -33.56 15.77
CA ALA A 224 -47.43 -32.82 16.39
C ALA A 224 -46.06 -33.39 15.98
N SER A 225 -45.95 -34.72 15.81
CA SER A 225 -44.74 -35.39 15.30
C SER A 225 -44.50 -35.09 13.83
N GLN A 226 -45.56 -35.02 13.02
CA GLN A 226 -45.47 -34.67 11.59
C GLN A 226 -44.95 -33.24 11.38
N HIS A 227 -45.40 -32.29 12.20
CA HIS A 227 -44.92 -30.91 12.16
C HIS A 227 -43.43 -30.78 12.54
N CYS A 228 -42.95 -31.56 13.51
CA CYS A 228 -41.53 -31.58 13.89
C CYS A 228 -40.62 -32.06 12.75
N LEU A 229 -41.03 -33.13 12.05
CA LEU A 229 -40.31 -33.62 10.88
C LEU A 229 -40.27 -32.59 9.75
N GLN A 230 -41.38 -31.87 9.53
CA GLN A 230 -41.46 -30.83 8.50
C GLN A 230 -40.53 -29.65 8.81
N LEU A 231 -40.42 -29.25 10.08
CA LEU A 231 -39.47 -28.22 10.51
C LEU A 231 -38.01 -28.65 10.31
N LEU A 232 -37.66 -29.88 10.70
CA LEU A 232 -36.32 -30.43 10.47
C LEU A 232 -35.95 -30.50 8.99
N GLN A 233 -36.89 -30.93 8.14
CA GLN A 233 -36.69 -30.95 6.69
C GLN A 233 -36.46 -29.54 6.14
N HIS A 234 -37.24 -28.56 6.58
CA HIS A 234 -37.05 -27.17 6.16
C HIS A 234 -35.70 -26.61 6.62
N GLN A 235 -35.28 -26.94 7.84
CA GLN A 235 -34.00 -26.51 8.39
C GLN A 235 -32.80 -27.13 7.65
N LEU A 236 -32.91 -28.41 7.25
CA LEU A 236 -31.90 -29.08 6.44
C LEU A 236 -31.83 -28.48 5.02
N LEU A 237 -32.98 -28.22 4.40
CA LEU A 237 -33.04 -27.56 3.09
C LEU A 237 -32.39 -26.17 3.13
N GLN A 238 -32.67 -25.40 4.19
CA GLN A 238 -32.05 -24.10 4.40
C GLN A 238 -30.52 -24.21 4.56
N GLN A 239 -30.03 -25.19 5.32
CA GLN A 239 -28.60 -25.43 5.49
C GLN A 239 -27.94 -25.85 4.17
N GLN A 240 -28.58 -26.71 3.38
CA GLN A 240 -28.09 -27.13 2.06
C GLN A 240 -27.96 -25.92 1.13
N GLN A 241 -28.97 -25.06 1.08
CA GLN A 241 -28.96 -23.87 0.22
C GLN A 241 -27.85 -22.89 0.64
N GLN A 242 -27.66 -22.66 1.94
CA GLN A 242 -26.58 -21.81 2.45
C GLN A 242 -25.20 -22.37 2.09
N THR A 243 -25.03 -23.69 2.23
CA THR A 243 -23.77 -24.36 1.87
C THR A 243 -23.49 -24.25 0.37
N GLN A 244 -24.50 -24.47 -0.47
CA GLN A 244 -24.38 -24.34 -1.92
C GLN A 244 -23.97 -22.92 -2.34
N VAL A 245 -24.57 -21.90 -1.71
CA VAL A 245 -24.20 -20.49 -1.95
C VAL A 245 -22.76 -20.22 -1.51
N ALA A 246 -22.33 -20.72 -0.36
CA ALA A 246 -20.95 -20.56 0.10
C ALA A 246 -19.95 -21.25 -0.85
N VAL A 247 -20.24 -22.46 -1.33
CA VAL A 247 -19.40 -23.17 -2.31
C VAL A 247 -19.31 -22.39 -3.62
N ALA A 248 -20.42 -21.87 -4.13
CA ALA A 248 -20.41 -21.04 -5.34
C ALA A 248 -19.56 -19.77 -5.18
N GLN A 249 -19.61 -19.13 -4.00
CA GLN A 249 -18.77 -17.96 -3.71
C GLN A 249 -17.28 -18.33 -3.69
N VAL A 250 -16.91 -19.45 -3.07
CA VAL A 250 -15.51 -19.92 -3.06
C VAL A 250 -15.02 -20.24 -4.47
N GLN A 251 -15.84 -20.90 -5.30
CA GLN A 251 -15.49 -21.20 -6.67
C GLN A 251 -15.27 -19.91 -7.50
N LEU A 252 -16.15 -18.92 -7.35
CA LEU A 252 -16.00 -17.62 -8.01
C LEU A 252 -14.70 -16.92 -7.60
N LEU A 253 -14.34 -16.93 -6.31
CA LEU A 253 -13.09 -16.33 -5.83
C LEU A 253 -11.87 -17.09 -6.37
N LYS A 254 -11.93 -18.42 -6.47
CA LYS A 254 -10.87 -19.23 -7.07
C LYS A 254 -10.68 -18.89 -8.55
N ASP A 255 -11.77 -18.79 -9.31
CA ASP A 255 -11.74 -18.44 -10.72
C ASP A 255 -11.18 -17.01 -10.90
N GLN A 256 -11.60 -16.07 -10.05
CA GLN A 256 -11.07 -14.71 -10.06
C GLN A 256 -9.56 -14.64 -9.76
N LEU A 257 -9.08 -15.42 -8.78
CA LEU A 257 -7.65 -15.49 -8.46
C LEU A 257 -6.85 -16.09 -9.62
N SER A 258 -7.38 -17.12 -10.28
CA SER A 258 -6.73 -17.74 -11.44
C SER A 258 -6.65 -16.79 -12.64
N ALA A 259 -7.71 -16.01 -12.86
CA ALA A 259 -7.76 -14.99 -13.91
C ALA A 259 -6.79 -13.84 -13.60
N GLU A 260 -6.72 -13.38 -12.34
CA GLU A 260 -5.74 -12.36 -11.92
C GLU A 260 -4.30 -12.86 -12.11
N THR A 261 -4.01 -14.10 -11.71
CA THR A 261 -2.67 -14.68 -11.85
C THR A 261 -2.25 -14.73 -13.32
N THR A 262 -3.15 -15.15 -14.20
CA THR A 262 -2.91 -15.17 -15.65
C THR A 262 -2.66 -13.76 -16.20
N ALA A 263 -3.51 -12.79 -15.84
CA ALA A 263 -3.34 -11.40 -16.27
C ALA A 263 -2.03 -10.79 -15.77
N ARG A 264 -1.61 -11.14 -14.54
CA ARG A 264 -0.33 -10.72 -13.96
C ARG A 264 0.86 -11.29 -14.72
N ILE A 265 0.83 -12.58 -15.07
CA ILE A 265 1.89 -13.22 -15.87
C ILE A 265 1.99 -12.56 -17.25
N GLU A 266 0.86 -12.30 -17.90
CA GLU A 266 0.83 -11.65 -19.21
C GLU A 266 1.38 -10.21 -19.14
N ALA A 267 1.00 -9.43 -18.13
CA ALA A 267 1.54 -8.09 -17.92
C ALA A 267 3.06 -8.11 -17.69
N GLN A 268 3.56 -9.06 -16.90
CA GLN A 268 5.01 -9.24 -16.71
C GLN A 268 5.73 -9.61 -18.00
N ALA A 269 5.14 -10.48 -18.84
CA ALA A 269 5.71 -10.83 -20.14
C ALA A 269 5.80 -9.60 -21.07
N ARG A 270 4.74 -8.77 -21.11
CA ARG A 270 4.74 -7.51 -21.89
C ARG A 270 5.82 -6.55 -21.42
N VAL A 271 6.02 -6.38 -20.11
CA VAL A 271 7.09 -5.53 -19.57
C VAL A 271 8.47 -6.06 -19.94
N ARG A 272 8.70 -7.37 -19.81
CA ARG A 272 9.97 -7.99 -20.22
C ARG A 272 10.26 -7.76 -21.71
N GLN A 273 9.26 -7.91 -22.57
CA GLN A 273 9.40 -7.63 -24.00
C GLN A 273 9.77 -6.16 -24.25
N LEU A 274 9.10 -5.21 -23.59
CA LEU A 274 9.41 -3.79 -23.72
C LEU A 274 10.84 -3.47 -23.25
N LEU A 275 11.30 -4.07 -22.15
CA LEU A 275 12.66 -3.89 -21.67
C LEU A 275 13.71 -4.40 -22.66
N LEU A 276 13.47 -5.56 -23.28
CA LEU A 276 14.33 -6.07 -24.36
C LEU A 276 14.36 -5.12 -25.56
N THR A 277 13.20 -4.66 -26.01
CA THR A 277 13.16 -3.71 -27.15
C THR A 277 13.85 -2.38 -26.84
N ASN A 278 13.71 -1.85 -25.62
CA ASN A 278 14.42 -0.63 -25.22
C ASN A 278 15.93 -0.85 -25.17
N ARG A 279 16.39 -2.01 -24.70
CA ARG A 279 17.80 -2.38 -24.71
C ARG A 279 18.36 -2.38 -26.13
N ASP A 280 17.66 -3.00 -27.08
CA ASP A 280 18.10 -3.07 -28.48
C ASP A 280 18.14 -1.69 -29.13
N LEU A 281 17.11 -0.86 -28.89
CA LEU A 281 17.08 0.53 -29.36
C LEU A 281 18.25 1.35 -28.81
N LEU A 282 18.55 1.21 -27.51
CA LEU A 282 19.68 1.90 -26.89
C LEU A 282 21.02 1.43 -27.47
N GLN A 283 21.16 0.14 -27.80
CA GLN A 283 22.35 -0.38 -28.49
C GLN A 283 22.50 0.25 -29.89
N HIS A 284 21.40 0.34 -30.65
CA HIS A 284 21.41 0.99 -31.96
C HIS A 284 21.75 2.48 -31.88
N VAL A 285 21.14 3.22 -30.94
CA VAL A 285 21.46 4.64 -30.71
C VAL A 285 22.93 4.80 -30.31
N SER A 286 23.45 3.93 -29.45
CA SER A 286 24.87 3.96 -29.04
C SER A 286 25.82 3.76 -30.22
N LEU A 287 25.48 2.85 -31.14
CA LEU A 287 26.25 2.63 -32.37
C LEU A 287 26.22 3.86 -33.27
N LEU A 288 25.04 4.44 -33.49
CA LEU A 288 24.87 5.65 -34.29
C LEU A 288 25.62 6.85 -33.71
N VAL A 289 25.59 7.02 -32.38
CA VAL A 289 26.35 8.07 -31.68
C VAL A 289 27.86 7.85 -31.86
N ARG A 290 28.35 6.60 -31.83
CA ARG A 290 29.76 6.30 -32.10
C ARG A 290 30.15 6.66 -33.53
N GLN A 291 29.34 6.27 -34.51
CA GLN A 291 29.57 6.60 -35.92
C GLN A 291 29.54 8.12 -36.17
N LEU A 292 28.61 8.84 -35.55
CA LEU A 292 28.55 10.31 -35.61
C LEU A 292 29.81 10.95 -35.02
N LYS A 293 30.28 10.48 -33.86
CA LYS A 293 31.55 10.97 -33.26
C LYS A 293 32.75 10.72 -34.17
N GLU A 294 32.84 9.55 -34.78
CA GLU A 294 33.92 9.25 -35.74
C GLU A 294 33.86 10.17 -36.98
N LEU A 295 32.66 10.45 -37.50
CA LEU A 295 32.47 11.37 -38.60
C LEU A 295 32.80 12.82 -38.21
N GLU A 296 32.43 13.23 -36.99
CA GLU A 296 32.75 14.54 -36.44
C GLU A 296 34.27 14.73 -36.29
N ILE A 297 34.98 13.74 -35.73
CA ILE A 297 36.45 13.75 -35.64
C ILE A 297 37.08 13.83 -37.04
N LYS A 298 36.59 13.05 -38.01
CA LYS A 298 37.06 13.09 -39.40
C LYS A 298 36.77 14.43 -40.09
N ALA A 299 35.70 15.12 -39.71
CA ALA A 299 35.39 16.46 -40.21
C ALA A 299 36.30 17.53 -39.59
N GLN A 300 36.54 17.45 -38.28
CA GLN A 300 37.46 18.34 -37.56
C GLN A 300 38.90 18.19 -38.04
N LEU A 301 39.38 16.96 -38.31
CA LEU A 301 40.69 16.72 -38.90
C LEU A 301 40.83 17.25 -40.33
N ARG A 302 39.72 17.47 -41.06
CA ARG A 302 39.73 18.08 -42.39
C ARG A 302 39.74 19.62 -42.35
N HIS A 303 39.57 20.24 -41.19
CA HIS A 303 39.66 21.70 -41.00
C HIS A 303 40.70 22.11 -39.93
N PRO A 304 42.01 21.85 -40.12
CA PRO A 304 43.04 22.55 -39.37
C PRO A 304 43.38 23.86 -40.09
N GLY A 305 42.71 24.96 -39.73
CA GLY A 305 43.22 26.30 -40.01
C GLY A 305 42.31 27.22 -40.80
N GLU A 306 41.35 27.85 -40.12
CA GLU A 306 41.00 29.27 -40.34
C GLU A 306 40.58 29.85 -38.98
N GLY A 307 41.52 30.48 -38.27
CA GLY A 307 41.19 31.04 -36.96
C GLY A 307 42.36 31.49 -36.09
N GLN A 308 43.36 32.18 -36.64
CA GLN A 308 44.22 33.06 -35.84
C GLN A 308 44.82 34.15 -36.75
N GLY A 309 44.33 35.37 -36.58
CA GLY A 309 44.71 36.53 -37.39
C GLY A 309 44.16 37.83 -36.81
N THR A 310 44.24 38.02 -35.50
CA THR A 310 44.06 39.34 -34.88
C THR A 310 45.43 39.96 -34.63
N ALA A 311 45.90 40.76 -35.60
CA ALA A 311 47.01 41.67 -35.39
C ALA A 311 46.51 42.99 -34.76
N PRO A 312 47.21 43.57 -33.78
CA PRO A 312 46.84 44.84 -33.18
C PRO A 312 47.41 46.01 -34.00
N LEU A 313 46.54 46.93 -34.45
CA LEU A 313 46.97 48.19 -35.05
C LEU A 313 47.38 49.18 -33.94
N SER A 314 48.68 49.21 -33.69
CA SER A 314 49.53 50.38 -33.41
C SER A 314 48.81 51.74 -33.27
N GLY A 315 48.66 52.23 -32.04
CA GLY A 315 48.47 53.64 -31.74
C GLY A 315 49.82 54.37 -31.72
N ALA A 316 49.96 55.39 -32.56
CA ALA A 316 51.10 56.29 -32.54
C ALA A 316 50.89 57.40 -31.48
N PRO A 317 51.91 57.79 -30.70
CA PRO A 317 51.94 59.08 -30.04
C PRO A 317 52.69 60.09 -30.92
N ARG A 318 52.18 61.31 -31.05
CA ARG A 318 53.01 62.48 -31.30
C ARG A 318 52.58 63.63 -30.42
N ASP A 319 53.59 64.10 -29.72
CA ASP A 319 53.62 65.21 -28.78
C ASP A 319 53.20 66.55 -29.40
N THR A 320 52.55 67.35 -28.54
CA THR A 320 52.84 68.74 -28.19
C THR A 320 53.55 69.63 -29.22
N GLU A 321 52.92 70.74 -29.64
CA GLU A 321 53.37 72.11 -29.34
C GLU A 321 52.45 73.18 -29.98
N ARG A 322 52.14 74.19 -29.15
CA ARG A 322 51.69 75.58 -29.40
C ARG A 322 50.39 75.88 -30.14
#